data_AF-A0A1I7VMS9-F1
#
_entry.id   AF-A0A1I7VMS9-F1
#
_cell.length_a   1.000
_cell.length_b   1.000
_cell.length_c   1.000
_cell.angle_alpha   90.00
_cell.angle_beta   90.00
_cell.angle_gamma   90.00
#
_symmetry.space_group_name_H-M   'P 1'
#
loop_
_entity.id
_entity.type
_entity.pdbx_description
1 polymer ?
#
loop_
_entity_poly.entity_id
_entity_poly.type
_entity_poly.pdbx_seq_one_letter_code
_entity_poly.pdbx_strand_id
1 'polypeptide(L)'
;MASVLSSTKPIRTIAAERRKKVFLGQLPVDFLRITVPSSISLQRQQQQSTVPFYVGDPNLVAQQALLQAQRFYSSAPPNTRGRISITVVEAKLVKNYGLVRMDPYCCVRVGNAIFETQRNINGGKTPKWNRIINAYLPYGVESFYLQVFDEKAFTADECIAWAHIIIPNAVFGDEIIDDWYQLSGQQKGYSKR
;
A
#
# COMPACT_ATOMS: atom_id res chain seq x y z
N MET A 1 8.44 -53.01 28.01
CA MET A 1 9.22 -51.83 28.45
C MET A 1 9.15 -50.77 27.35
N ALA A 2 8.67 -49.58 27.69
CA ALA A 2 8.42 -48.49 26.76
C ALA A 2 9.72 -47.81 26.31
N SER A 3 9.85 -47.52 25.02
CA SER A 3 10.91 -46.69 24.44
C SER A 3 10.27 -45.39 23.94
N VAL A 4 10.67 -44.27 24.54
CA VAL A 4 10.15 -42.92 24.30
C VAL A 4 10.95 -42.26 23.18
N LEU A 5 10.25 -41.79 22.14
CA LEU A 5 10.76 -40.91 21.09
C LEU A 5 11.06 -39.52 21.68
N SER A 6 12.31 -39.07 21.57
CA SER A 6 12.73 -37.71 21.95
C SER A 6 12.52 -36.76 20.76
N SER A 7 11.53 -35.87 20.87
CA SER A 7 11.28 -34.80 19.92
C SER A 7 12.20 -33.60 20.19
N THR A 8 13.09 -33.26 19.26
CA THR A 8 13.91 -32.04 19.35
C THR A 8 13.08 -30.83 18.91
N LYS A 9 12.83 -29.88 19.83
CA LYS A 9 12.18 -28.59 19.52
C LYS A 9 13.21 -27.60 18.94
N PRO A 10 12.86 -26.75 17.96
CA PRO A 10 13.78 -25.75 17.43
C PRO A 10 13.97 -24.59 18.42
N ILE A 11 15.24 -24.26 18.68
CA ILE A 11 15.68 -23.18 19.56
C ILE A 11 15.28 -21.82 18.95
N ARG A 12 14.43 -21.05 19.65
CA ARG A 12 14.16 -19.64 19.33
C ARG A 12 15.38 -18.80 19.72
N THR A 13 16.14 -18.35 18.73
CA THR A 13 17.23 -17.39 18.91
C THR A 13 16.65 -16.00 19.19
N ILE A 14 17.09 -15.36 20.28
CA ILE A 14 16.59 -14.05 20.74
C ILE A 14 17.14 -12.96 19.80
N ALA A 15 16.37 -11.91 19.53
CA ALA A 15 16.77 -10.80 18.63
C ALA A 15 18.13 -10.17 19.00
N ALA A 16 18.51 -10.21 20.28
CA ALA A 16 19.81 -9.77 20.78
C ALA A 16 20.99 -10.61 20.25
N GLU A 17 20.82 -11.92 20.07
CA GLU A 17 21.86 -12.79 19.48
C GLU A 17 22.00 -12.58 17.98
N ARG A 18 20.90 -12.27 17.27
CA ARG A 18 20.96 -11.90 15.85
C ARG A 18 21.74 -10.61 15.64
N ARG A 19 21.56 -9.61 16.53
CA ARG A 19 22.31 -8.34 16.49
C ARG A 19 23.82 -8.52 16.67
N LYS A 20 24.26 -9.52 17.45
CA LYS A 20 25.68 -9.86 17.61
C LYS A 20 26.31 -10.51 16.38
N LYS A 21 25.51 -11.01 15.42
CA LYS A 21 25.99 -11.62 14.16
C LYS A 21 26.01 -10.65 12.99
N VAL A 22 25.57 -9.40 13.17
CA VAL A 22 25.65 -8.39 12.12
C VAL A 22 26.89 -7.54 12.37
N PHE A 23 27.98 -7.87 11.69
CA PHE A 23 29.11 -6.96 11.55
C PHE A 23 28.70 -5.80 10.64
N LEU A 24 28.10 -4.76 11.23
CA LEU A 24 28.05 -3.46 10.58
C LEU A 24 29.44 -2.85 10.77
N GLY A 25 30.19 -2.71 9.67
CA GLY A 25 31.35 -1.81 9.65
C GLY A 25 30.92 -0.36 9.94
N GLN A 26 31.87 0.58 9.96
CA GLN A 26 31.50 1.99 10.08
C GLN A 26 30.61 2.40 8.90
N LEU A 27 29.49 3.05 9.20
CA LEU A 27 28.54 3.52 8.20
C LEU A 27 29.25 4.51 7.27
N PRO A 28 29.27 4.30 5.93
CA PRO A 28 29.90 5.22 5.01
C PRO A 28 29.36 6.64 5.15
N VAL A 29 30.23 7.64 5.04
CA VAL A 29 29.88 9.07 5.16
C VAL A 29 28.79 9.52 4.16
N ASP A 30 28.68 8.81 3.05
CA ASP A 30 27.72 9.10 1.98
C ASP A 30 26.49 8.18 1.99
N PHE A 31 26.24 7.48 3.10
CA PHE A 31 25.05 6.64 3.23
C PHE A 31 23.78 7.50 3.08
N LEU A 32 22.91 7.11 2.14
CA LEU A 32 21.68 7.82 1.74
C LEU A 32 21.88 9.18 1.04
N ARG A 33 23.10 9.55 0.62
CA ARG A 33 23.28 10.74 -0.21
C ARG A 33 23.02 10.41 -1.68
N ILE A 34 22.00 11.04 -2.25
CA ILE A 34 21.78 11.05 -3.69
C ILE A 34 22.76 12.07 -4.27
N THR A 35 23.91 11.62 -4.75
CA THR A 35 24.84 12.45 -5.51
C THR A 35 24.18 12.89 -6.80
N VAL A 36 23.72 14.14 -6.84
CA VAL A 36 23.39 14.83 -8.09
C VAL A 36 24.70 15.10 -8.83
N PRO A 37 24.89 14.62 -10.08
CA PRO A 37 26.04 15.00 -10.88
C PRO A 37 25.86 16.46 -11.32
N SER A 38 26.51 17.38 -10.62
CA SER A 38 26.73 18.73 -11.13
C SER A 38 27.79 18.64 -12.22
N SER A 39 27.35 18.58 -13.47
CA SER A 39 28.17 18.93 -14.62
C SER A 39 28.49 20.43 -14.54
N ILE A 40 29.78 20.76 -14.42
CA ILE A 40 30.51 21.79 -15.19
C ILE A 40 31.84 22.04 -14.44
N SER A 41 32.94 21.78 -15.15
CA SER A 41 34.30 22.08 -14.76
C SER A 41 34.73 23.47 -15.27
N LEU A 42 35.63 24.10 -14.48
CA LEU A 42 36.71 25.05 -14.82
C LEU A 42 36.65 26.50 -14.25
N GLN A 43 37.64 26.74 -13.36
CA GLN A 43 38.38 27.99 -13.00
C GLN A 43 37.61 29.09 -12.24
N ARG A 44 38.11 29.80 -11.21
CA ARG A 44 39.46 30.03 -10.64
C ARG A 44 39.33 30.55 -9.18
N GLN A 45 40.43 30.56 -8.43
CA GLN A 45 40.63 30.81 -6.99
C GLN A 45 40.07 32.12 -6.39
N GLN A 46 39.49 32.08 -5.17
CA GLN A 46 40.00 32.73 -3.93
C GLN A 46 38.95 32.72 -2.79
N GLN A 47 39.41 32.26 -1.61
CA GLN A 47 39.03 32.64 -0.23
C GLN A 47 37.56 32.58 0.25
N GLN A 48 37.38 31.75 1.28
CA GLN A 48 36.41 31.83 2.38
C GLN A 48 35.29 32.87 2.27
N SER A 49 34.07 32.38 2.08
CA SER A 49 32.90 32.72 2.92
C SER A 49 31.75 31.79 2.55
N THR A 50 31.34 30.93 3.48
CA THR A 50 30.08 30.20 3.40
C THR A 50 28.95 31.21 3.58
N VAL A 51 28.59 31.92 2.51
CA VAL A 51 27.33 32.66 2.43
C VAL A 51 26.26 31.70 1.94
N PRO A 52 25.17 31.46 2.70
CA PRO A 52 24.00 30.80 2.15
C PRO A 52 23.51 31.66 0.99
N PHE A 53 23.37 31.07 -0.20
CA PHE A 53 22.67 31.70 -1.30
C PHE A 53 21.19 31.82 -0.89
N TYR A 54 20.82 32.94 -0.26
CA TYR A 54 19.42 33.29 -0.06
C TYR A 54 18.86 33.59 -1.44
N VAL A 55 18.12 32.63 -2.00
CA VAL A 55 17.25 32.87 -3.16
C VAL A 55 16.17 33.84 -2.70
N GLY A 56 16.44 35.14 -2.80
CA GLY A 56 15.56 36.22 -2.37
C GLY A 56 14.45 36.58 -3.37
N ASP A 57 14.36 35.85 -4.48
CA ASP A 57 13.36 36.11 -5.52
C ASP A 57 12.17 35.13 -5.37
N PRO A 58 10.98 35.61 -4.96
CA PRO A 58 9.79 34.78 -4.78
C PRO A 58 9.40 34.00 -6.04
N ASN A 59 9.69 34.54 -7.23
CA ASN A 59 9.34 33.90 -8.50
C ASN A 59 10.21 32.68 -8.78
N LEU A 60 11.49 32.73 -8.43
CA LEU A 60 12.40 31.59 -8.59
C LEU A 60 12.04 30.45 -7.62
N VAL A 61 11.66 30.78 -6.38
CA VAL A 61 11.19 29.80 -5.40
C VAL A 61 9.88 29.14 -5.86
N ALA A 62 8.92 29.92 -6.36
CA ALA A 62 7.66 29.41 -6.89
C ALA A 62 7.87 28.51 -8.12
N GLN A 63 8.75 28.91 -9.05
CA GLN A 63 9.08 28.10 -10.22
C GLN A 63 9.80 26.80 -9.83
N GLN A 64 10.70 26.84 -8.86
CA GLN A 64 11.40 25.65 -8.36
C GLN A 64 10.45 24.72 -7.59
N ALA A 65 9.47 25.25 -6.87
CA ALA A 65 8.41 24.48 -6.24
C ALA A 65 7.49 23.81 -7.28
N LEU A 66 7.16 24.51 -8.38
CA LEU A 66 6.39 23.96 -9.49
C LEU A 66 7.14 22.83 -10.21
N LEU A 67 8.44 22.99 -10.47
CA LEU A 67 9.26 21.94 -11.07
C LEU A 67 9.41 20.73 -10.13
N GLN A 68 9.57 20.94 -8.82
CA GLN A 68 9.60 19.87 -7.83
C GLN A 68 8.25 19.16 -7.70
N ALA A 69 7.15 19.90 -7.71
CA ALA A 69 5.80 19.34 -7.73
C ALA A 69 5.58 18.52 -9.00
N GLN A 70 5.98 19.05 -10.17
CA GLN A 70 5.93 18.31 -11.43
C GLN A 70 6.75 17.03 -11.36
N ARG A 71 7.97 17.04 -10.78
CA ARG A 71 8.78 15.83 -10.55
C ARG A 71 8.11 14.82 -9.62
N PHE A 72 7.37 15.28 -8.62
CA PHE A 72 6.58 14.43 -7.71
C PHE A 72 5.38 13.78 -8.41
N TYR A 73 4.78 14.47 -9.40
CA TYR A 73 3.67 13.95 -10.19
C TYR A 73 4.09 13.16 -11.44
N SER A 74 5.35 13.27 -11.86
CA SER A 74 5.88 12.62 -13.08
C SER A 74 6.73 11.37 -12.82
N SER A 75 7.01 11.01 -11.57
CA SER A 75 7.61 9.71 -11.24
C SER A 75 6.54 8.62 -11.10
N ALA A 76 5.92 8.24 -12.22
CA ALA A 76 5.20 6.97 -12.25
C ALA A 76 6.19 5.83 -11.88
N PRO A 77 5.79 4.86 -11.05
CA PRO A 77 6.64 3.70 -10.78
C PRO A 77 7.06 3.03 -12.09
N PRO A 78 8.29 2.52 -12.19
CA PRO A 78 8.73 1.81 -13.39
C PRO A 78 7.78 0.64 -13.69
N ASN A 79 7.61 0.32 -14.98
CA ASN A 79 6.72 -0.76 -15.44
C ASN A 79 5.23 -0.55 -15.13
N THR A 80 4.76 0.70 -15.17
CA THR A 80 3.34 1.06 -15.04
C THR A 80 2.71 1.32 -16.40
N ARG A 81 1.58 0.66 -16.71
CA ARG A 81 0.81 0.90 -17.95
C ARG A 81 -0.14 2.10 -17.87
N GLY A 82 -0.48 2.54 -16.67
CA GLY A 82 -1.37 3.67 -16.45
C GLY A 82 -1.83 3.79 -15.02
N ARG A 83 -2.91 4.53 -14.81
CA ARG A 83 -3.62 4.60 -13.52
C ARG A 83 -5.01 4.04 -13.70
N ILE A 84 -5.51 3.37 -12.68
CA ILE A 84 -6.91 2.97 -12.56
C ILE A 84 -7.55 3.73 -11.41
N SER A 85 -8.77 4.21 -11.62
CA SER A 85 -9.61 4.78 -10.57
C SER A 85 -10.68 3.78 -10.20
N ILE A 86 -10.74 3.39 -8.94
CA ILE A 86 -11.68 2.40 -8.41
C ILE A 86 -12.55 3.11 -7.39
N THR A 87 -13.85 3.21 -7.66
CA THR A 87 -14.82 3.77 -6.71
C THR A 87 -15.51 2.64 -5.96
N VAL A 88 -15.26 2.55 -4.65
CA VAL A 88 -15.94 1.61 -3.76
C VAL A 88 -17.18 2.31 -3.18
N VAL A 89 -18.36 2.00 -3.73
CA VAL A 89 -19.63 2.67 -3.40
C VAL A 89 -20.28 2.05 -2.17
N GLU A 90 -20.83 0.84 -2.31
CA GLU A 90 -21.56 0.12 -1.26
C GLU A 90 -21.46 -1.40 -1.44
N ALA A 91 -21.87 -2.16 -0.43
CA ALA A 91 -21.97 -3.62 -0.51
C ALA A 91 -23.31 -4.11 0.07
N LYS A 92 -23.74 -5.30 -0.37
CA LYS A 92 -24.86 -6.04 0.19
C LYS A 92 -24.36 -7.37 0.74
N LEU A 93 -24.29 -7.48 2.06
CA LEU A 93 -23.77 -8.64 2.78
C LEU A 93 -24.94 -9.52 3.27
N VAL A 94 -24.78 -10.83 3.15
CA VAL A 94 -25.85 -11.78 3.50
C VAL A 94 -25.96 -11.98 5.01
N LYS A 95 -24.83 -11.91 5.73
CA LYS A 95 -24.73 -12.26 7.16
C LYS A 95 -24.12 -11.12 7.97
N ASN A 96 -24.54 -11.03 9.24
CA ASN A 96 -23.80 -10.32 10.27
C ASN A 96 -22.85 -11.34 10.93
N TYR A 97 -21.54 -11.05 10.93
CA TYR A 97 -20.51 -11.98 11.40
C TYR A 97 -20.13 -11.81 12.88
N GLY A 98 -20.71 -10.82 13.57
CA GLY A 98 -20.54 -10.58 15.01
C GLY A 98 -21.84 -10.58 15.82
N LEU A 99 -21.70 -10.49 17.15
CA LEU A 99 -22.81 -10.27 18.09
C LEU A 99 -23.41 -8.85 17.96
N VAL A 100 -22.53 -7.87 17.73
CA VAL A 100 -22.89 -6.48 17.49
C VAL A 100 -23.00 -6.19 15.99
N ARG A 101 -23.49 -5.01 15.63
CA ARG A 101 -23.49 -4.55 14.24
C ARG A 101 -22.06 -4.37 13.76
N MET A 102 -21.80 -4.79 12.51
CA MET A 102 -20.47 -4.68 11.90
C MET A 102 -20.14 -3.23 11.56
N ASP A 103 -18.83 -2.94 11.60
CA ASP A 103 -18.20 -1.70 11.20
C ASP A 103 -17.30 -1.95 9.98
N PRO A 104 -17.87 -2.21 8.79
CA PRO A 104 -17.10 -2.76 7.71
C PRO A 104 -16.27 -1.71 6.96
N TYR A 105 -15.10 -2.11 6.48
CA TYR A 105 -14.23 -1.35 5.57
C TYR A 105 -13.69 -2.25 4.46
N CYS A 106 -13.27 -1.65 3.35
CA CYS A 106 -12.71 -2.36 2.21
C CYS A 106 -11.20 -2.18 2.15
N CYS A 107 -10.50 -3.27 1.86
CA CYS A 107 -9.09 -3.34 1.53
C CYS A 107 -8.96 -3.76 0.06
N VAL A 108 -8.41 -2.89 -0.78
CA VAL A 108 -8.25 -3.10 -2.22
C VAL A 108 -6.77 -3.27 -2.55
N ARG A 109 -6.42 -4.40 -3.15
CA ARG A 109 -5.05 -4.70 -3.57
C ARG A 109 -4.94 -4.71 -5.09
N VAL A 110 -4.15 -3.78 -5.63
CA VAL A 110 -3.82 -3.66 -7.06
C VAL A 110 -2.32 -3.92 -7.23
N GLY A 111 -1.96 -5.05 -7.84
CA GLY A 111 -0.57 -5.52 -7.85
C GLY A 111 -0.03 -5.66 -6.42
N ASN A 112 1.01 -4.90 -6.09
CA ASN A 112 1.63 -4.88 -4.76
C ASN A 112 1.11 -3.76 -3.85
N ALA A 113 0.29 -2.85 -4.38
CA ALA A 113 -0.24 -1.72 -3.62
C ALA A 113 -1.53 -2.13 -2.91
N ILE A 114 -1.69 -1.68 -1.66
CA ILE A 114 -2.88 -1.91 -0.84
C ILE A 114 -3.47 -0.55 -0.45
N PHE A 115 -4.78 -0.43 -0.57
CA PHE A 115 -5.54 0.78 -0.26
C PHE A 115 -6.73 0.42 0.62
N GLU A 116 -7.06 1.27 1.57
CA GLU A 116 -8.17 1.03 2.49
C GLU A 116 -9.17 2.18 2.46
N THR A 117 -10.45 1.84 2.63
CA THR A 117 -11.51 2.81 2.89
C THR A 117 -11.57 3.14 4.37
N GLN A 118 -12.22 4.24 4.72
CA GLN A 118 -12.71 4.41 6.10
C GLN A 118 -13.73 3.32 6.41
N ARG A 119 -13.87 2.94 7.69
CA ARG A 119 -14.97 2.08 8.11
C ARG A 119 -16.32 2.79 8.05
N ASN A 120 -17.36 2.05 7.70
CA ASN A 120 -18.73 2.50 7.84
C ASN A 120 -19.24 2.11 9.24
N ILE A 121 -19.25 3.07 10.16
CA ILE A 121 -19.68 2.85 11.55
C ILE A 121 -21.12 2.34 11.58
N ASN A 122 -21.34 1.20 12.22
CA ASN A 122 -22.61 0.50 12.30
C ASN A 122 -23.23 0.21 10.91
N GLY A 123 -22.41 0.00 9.88
CA GLY A 123 -22.89 -0.29 8.52
C GLY A 123 -23.66 -1.60 8.40
N GLY A 124 -23.31 -2.59 9.22
CA GLY A 124 -23.95 -3.89 9.23
C GLY A 124 -23.93 -4.55 7.85
N LYS A 125 -25.10 -4.96 7.35
CA LYS A 125 -25.23 -5.71 6.10
C LYS A 125 -25.23 -4.85 4.82
N THR A 126 -25.37 -3.53 4.95
CA THR A 126 -25.49 -2.61 3.80
C THR A 126 -24.58 -1.39 3.96
N PRO A 127 -23.25 -1.60 4.07
CA PRO A 127 -22.33 -0.49 4.25
C PRO A 127 -22.15 0.35 3.00
N LYS A 128 -21.82 1.63 3.20
CA LYS A 128 -21.56 2.60 2.13
C LYS A 128 -20.26 3.36 2.41
N TRP A 129 -19.40 3.47 1.42
CA TRP A 129 -18.09 4.11 1.58
C TRP A 129 -17.90 5.31 0.66
N ASN A 130 -18.39 5.23 -0.58
CA ASN A 130 -18.21 6.28 -1.60
C ASN A 130 -16.75 6.75 -1.71
N ARG A 131 -15.82 5.80 -1.71
CA ARG A 131 -14.37 6.08 -1.69
C ARG A 131 -13.76 5.84 -3.06
N ILE A 132 -13.11 6.88 -3.60
CA ILE A 132 -12.29 6.78 -4.80
C ILE A 132 -10.86 6.37 -4.40
N ILE A 133 -10.34 5.34 -5.06
CA ILE A 133 -8.97 4.84 -4.93
C ILE A 133 -8.29 5.01 -6.27
N ASN A 134 -7.21 5.80 -6.31
CA ASN A 134 -6.39 5.97 -7.51
C ASN A 134 -5.12 5.14 -7.36
N ALA A 135 -4.96 4.13 -8.20
CA ALA A 135 -3.84 3.20 -8.15
C ALA A 135 -3.05 3.25 -9.46
N TYR A 136 -1.72 3.15 -9.37
CA TYR A 136 -0.90 2.81 -10.53
C TYR A 136 -1.15 1.35 -10.90
N LEU A 137 -1.30 1.08 -12.20
CA LEU A 137 -1.55 -0.26 -12.72
C LEU A 137 -0.30 -0.77 -13.45
N PRO A 138 0.44 -1.74 -12.87
CA PRO A 138 1.59 -2.34 -13.54
C PRO A 138 1.21 -3.12 -14.80
N TYR A 139 2.18 -3.30 -15.71
CA TYR A 139 2.01 -4.23 -16.84
C TYR A 139 1.76 -5.66 -16.33
N GLY A 140 0.83 -6.38 -16.98
CA GLY A 140 0.44 -7.75 -16.62
C GLY A 140 -0.55 -7.87 -15.45
N VAL A 141 -0.87 -6.78 -14.74
CA VAL A 141 -1.85 -6.82 -13.64
C VAL A 141 -3.26 -6.62 -14.18
N GLU A 142 -3.94 -7.69 -14.57
CA GLU A 142 -5.29 -7.64 -15.19
C GLU A 142 -6.44 -7.82 -14.19
N SER A 143 -6.13 -7.82 -12.89
CA SER A 143 -7.12 -8.00 -11.85
C SER A 143 -6.70 -7.32 -10.57
N PHE A 144 -7.66 -7.10 -9.68
CA PHE A 144 -7.42 -6.64 -8.32
C PHE A 144 -8.21 -7.49 -7.33
N TYR A 145 -7.76 -7.49 -6.08
CA TYR A 145 -8.47 -8.14 -4.98
C TYR A 145 -9.17 -7.07 -4.15
N LEU A 146 -10.43 -7.31 -3.83
CA LEU A 146 -11.18 -6.54 -2.85
C LEU A 146 -11.51 -7.45 -1.69
N GLN A 147 -11.22 -7.01 -0.47
CA GLN A 147 -11.58 -7.70 0.76
C GLN A 147 -12.40 -6.74 1.61
N VAL A 148 -13.48 -7.23 2.20
CA VAL A 148 -14.30 -6.50 3.17
C VAL A 148 -13.97 -7.07 4.54
N PHE A 149 -13.56 -6.19 5.45
CA PHE A 149 -13.28 -6.50 6.83
C PHE A 149 -14.34 -5.90 7.74
N ASP A 150 -14.51 -6.48 8.93
CA ASP A 150 -15.27 -5.91 10.05
C ASP A 150 -14.28 -5.46 11.13
N GLU A 151 -14.20 -4.14 11.36
CA GLU A 151 -13.31 -3.57 12.38
C GLU A 151 -13.78 -3.96 13.78
N LYS A 152 -12.86 -4.45 14.61
CA LYS A 152 -13.18 -4.88 15.98
C LYS A 152 -12.43 -4.04 17.00
N ALA A 153 -13.13 -3.60 18.04
CA ALA A 153 -12.52 -2.79 19.10
C ALA A 153 -11.49 -3.54 19.96
N PHE A 154 -11.65 -4.86 20.13
CA PHE A 154 -10.86 -5.66 21.09
C PHE A 154 -10.19 -6.90 20.49
N THR A 155 -10.50 -7.25 19.25
CA THR A 155 -9.93 -8.42 18.57
C THR A 155 -9.35 -8.00 17.22
N ALA A 156 -8.64 -8.92 16.55
CA ALA A 156 -8.24 -8.68 15.18
C ALA A 156 -9.48 -8.51 14.28
N ASP A 157 -9.34 -7.67 13.27
CA ASP A 157 -10.37 -7.46 12.25
C ASP A 157 -10.63 -8.75 11.49
N GLU A 158 -11.90 -9.02 11.22
CA GLU A 158 -12.32 -10.24 10.56
C GLU A 158 -12.58 -9.98 9.09
N CYS A 159 -11.96 -10.77 8.19
CA CYS A 159 -12.31 -10.73 6.78
C CYS A 159 -13.66 -11.43 6.56
N ILE A 160 -14.70 -10.65 6.29
CA ILE A 160 -16.09 -11.12 6.20
C ILE A 160 -16.53 -11.43 4.77
N ALA A 161 -15.89 -10.81 3.78
CA ALA A 161 -16.14 -11.05 2.36
C ALA A 161 -14.94 -10.66 1.50
N TRP A 162 -14.89 -11.14 0.26
CA TRP A 162 -13.85 -10.82 -0.70
C TRP A 162 -14.33 -11.04 -2.13
N ALA A 163 -13.67 -10.40 -3.09
CA ALA A 163 -13.83 -10.65 -4.51
C ALA A 163 -12.47 -10.55 -5.22
N HIS A 164 -12.29 -11.39 -6.22
CA HIS A 164 -11.22 -11.26 -7.20
C HIS A 164 -11.85 -10.74 -8.48
N ILE A 165 -11.50 -9.51 -8.87
CA ILE A 165 -12.15 -8.80 -9.97
C ILE A 165 -11.16 -8.70 -11.12
N ILE A 166 -11.51 -9.32 -12.24
CA ILE A 166 -10.80 -9.15 -13.51
C ILE A 166 -11.19 -7.78 -14.09
N ILE A 167 -10.22 -6.97 -14.46
CA ILE A 167 -10.43 -5.65 -15.05
C ILE A 167 -10.93 -5.89 -16.48
N PRO A 168 -12.16 -5.47 -16.83
CA PRO A 168 -12.67 -5.68 -18.18
C PRO A 168 -11.87 -4.88 -19.22
N ASN A 169 -11.74 -5.42 -20.43
CA ASN A 169 -10.92 -4.80 -21.48
C ASN A 169 -11.34 -3.37 -21.83
N ALA A 170 -12.64 -3.07 -21.72
CA ALA A 170 -13.22 -1.75 -21.90
C ALA A 170 -12.57 -0.67 -21.02
N VAL A 171 -12.15 -1.00 -19.79
CA VAL A 171 -11.48 -0.04 -18.88
C VAL A 171 -10.14 0.43 -19.45
N PHE A 172 -9.46 -0.39 -20.25
CA PHE A 172 -8.22 0.02 -20.92
C PHE A 172 -8.46 0.92 -22.14
N GLY A 173 -9.70 1.02 -22.60
CA GLY A 173 -10.15 1.96 -23.64
C GLY A 173 -10.80 3.22 -23.09
N ASP A 174 -10.50 3.59 -21.83
CA ASP A 174 -11.05 4.75 -21.11
C ASP A 174 -12.56 4.68 -20.81
N GLU A 175 -13.17 3.50 -20.91
CA GLU A 175 -14.57 3.32 -20.50
C GLU A 175 -14.72 3.18 -18.97
N ILE A 176 -15.80 3.75 -18.44
CA ILE A 176 -16.16 3.65 -17.02
C ILE A 176 -17.18 2.53 -16.87
N ILE A 177 -16.89 1.59 -15.97
CA ILE A 177 -17.78 0.47 -15.65
C ILE A 177 -18.35 0.67 -14.25
N ASP A 178 -19.68 0.67 -14.16
CA ASP A 178 -20.44 0.73 -12.91
C ASP A 178 -21.32 -0.51 -12.82
N ASP A 179 -20.90 -1.49 -12.01
CA ASP A 179 -21.58 -2.79 -11.90
C ASP A 179 -21.38 -3.43 -10.52
N TRP A 180 -22.24 -4.40 -10.21
CA TRP A 180 -22.17 -5.22 -9.01
C TRP A 180 -21.24 -6.42 -9.20
N TYR A 181 -20.25 -6.53 -8.32
CA TYR A 181 -19.37 -7.70 -8.28
C TYR A 181 -19.77 -8.65 -7.16
N GLN A 182 -19.93 -9.94 -7.50
CA GLN A 182 -20.30 -10.96 -6.53
C GLN A 182 -19.21 -11.13 -5.47
N LEU A 183 -19.59 -10.96 -4.21
CA LEU A 183 -18.71 -11.23 -3.08
C LEU A 183 -18.76 -12.71 -2.71
N SER A 184 -17.58 -13.29 -2.50
CA SER A 184 -17.36 -14.54 -1.79
C SER A 184 -17.16 -14.26 -0.30
N GLY A 185 -17.49 -15.18 0.59
CA GLY A 185 -17.34 -14.97 2.02
C GLY A 185 -17.09 -16.26 2.77
N GLN A 186 -16.60 -16.15 3.99
CA GLN A 186 -16.52 -17.32 4.87
C GLN A 186 -17.94 -17.75 5.22
N GLN A 187 -18.45 -18.77 4.54
CA GLN A 187 -19.45 -19.61 5.16
C GLN A 187 -18.76 -20.28 6.35
N LYS A 188 -18.95 -19.75 7.57
CA LYS A 188 -18.61 -20.49 8.80
C LYS A 188 -19.49 -21.74 8.83
N GLY A 189 -19.06 -22.75 8.10
CA GLY A 189 -19.68 -24.06 7.93
C GLY A 189 -18.55 -25.05 7.73
N TYR A 190 -18.46 -26.04 8.61
CA TYR A 190 -17.44 -27.06 8.56
C TYR A 190 -17.58 -27.85 7.26
N SER A 191 -16.69 -27.61 6.29
CA SER A 191 -16.53 -28.52 5.16
C SER A 191 -15.58 -29.63 5.59
N LYS A 192 -16.14 -30.81 5.91
CA LYS A 192 -15.36 -32.04 5.93
C LYS A 192 -15.15 -32.47 4.47
N ARG A 193 -13.90 -32.70 4.09
CA ARG A 193 -13.56 -33.51 2.93
C ARG A 193 -13.95 -34.96 3.17
#